data_AF-A0A817HVT4-F1
#
_entry.id   AF-A0A817HVT4-F1
#
_cell.length_a   1.000
_cell.length_b   1.000
_cell.length_c   1.000
_cell.angle_alpha   90.00
_cell.angle_beta   90.00
_cell.angle_gamma   90.00
#
_symmetry.space_group_name_H-M   'P 1'
#
loop_
_entity.id
_entity.type
_entity.pdbx_description
1 polymer ?
#
loop_
_entity_poly.entity_id
_entity_poly.type
_entity_poly.pdbx_seq_one_letter_code
_entity_poly.pdbx_strand_id
1 'polypeptide(L)'
;MQLWILVIGVRASHYKGGLINWKPVDPYTNSSSVEVIFYQSHSWTLSRLNCDQALIDSLGLYVDGTVFTNEPFIACQSTGGCLGTGFTTISQPTYCTDFSNAVKISSGALISRMTLDRNTDILVGFIGSAWADEIKQPSNAGATYWRVITHIDLTQKYPINSSPVTGSLPLIRVIEGQTTIIQIPAADWDRTDDIRCRWASSSGPAGDECGDICNNLPGAVLSSSECTITWNAVRRSIDASLTTSTYVVAIMLEDFVNTASTTPMSSVPLQMLIYTYQPASGACSVIPAVIGDRPNRACIGVLPDVQHVERIVAAVYCTGDYITEFVTISPLYMKKTTITAVSGTTNQWYITLTWTPTTDQIGPQVSFIMCR
;
A
#
# COMPACT_ATOMS: atom_id res chain seq x y z
N MET A 1 -11.28 15.41 -50.29
CA MET A 1 -10.66 15.99 -49.09
C MET A 1 -10.97 15.05 -47.93
N GLN A 2 -9.96 14.33 -47.44
CA GLN A 2 -10.15 13.24 -46.47
C GLN A 2 -9.71 13.76 -45.10
N LEU A 3 -10.68 13.94 -44.20
CA LEU A 3 -10.44 14.41 -42.84
C LEU A 3 -10.09 13.20 -41.98
N TRP A 4 -8.82 13.10 -41.58
CA TRP A 4 -8.37 12.10 -40.62
C TRP A 4 -8.56 12.67 -39.21
N ILE A 5 -9.61 12.24 -38.54
CA ILE A 5 -9.82 12.53 -37.12
C ILE A 5 -9.07 11.45 -36.33
N LEU A 6 -7.90 11.81 -35.81
CA LEU A 6 -7.18 11.00 -34.84
C LEU A 6 -7.85 11.22 -33.47
N VAL A 7 -8.66 10.25 -33.03
CA VAL A 7 -9.12 10.20 -31.65
C VAL A 7 -7.96 9.68 -30.82
N ILE A 8 -7.21 10.59 -30.20
CA ILE A 8 -6.25 10.22 -29.16
C ILE A 8 -7.08 9.85 -27.94
N GLY A 9 -7.17 8.56 -27.61
CA GLY A 9 -7.71 8.14 -26.34
C GLY A 9 -6.83 8.71 -25.24
N VAL A 10 -7.32 9.70 -24.49
CA VAL A 10 -6.66 10.17 -23.28
C VAL A 10 -6.84 9.05 -22.25
N ARG A 11 -5.86 8.14 -22.18
CA ARG A 11 -5.76 7.24 -21.04
C ARG A 11 -5.43 8.13 -19.84
N ALA A 12 -6.38 8.31 -18.94
CA ALA A 12 -6.14 9.09 -17.74
C ALA A 12 -5.12 8.34 -16.89
N SER A 13 -3.85 8.73 -16.90
CA SER A 13 -2.78 8.14 -16.09
C SER A 13 -2.95 8.54 -14.62
N HIS A 14 -3.20 7.60 -13.72
CA HIS A 14 -3.60 7.97 -12.36
C HIS A 14 -3.25 6.98 -11.25
N TYR A 15 -3.13 5.67 -11.50
CA TYR A 15 -2.87 4.71 -10.42
C TYR A 15 -1.44 4.81 -9.88
N LYS A 16 -1.27 4.63 -8.56
CA LYS A 16 0.02 4.72 -7.86
C LYS A 16 0.32 3.53 -6.94
N GLY A 17 -0.51 2.50 -6.96
CA GLY A 17 -0.30 1.27 -6.20
C GLY A 17 -1.34 1.06 -5.11
N GLY A 18 -1.22 -0.06 -4.40
CA GLY A 18 -2.17 -0.47 -3.40
C GLY A 18 -1.93 -1.89 -2.92
N LEU A 19 -2.84 -2.36 -2.07
CA LEU A 19 -2.82 -3.68 -1.47
C LEU A 19 -4.25 -4.18 -1.22
N ILE A 20 -4.39 -5.49 -1.12
CA ILE A 20 -5.65 -6.15 -0.74
C ILE A 20 -5.29 -7.29 0.21
N ASN A 21 -5.88 -7.30 1.40
CA ASN A 21 -5.76 -8.39 2.36
C ASN A 21 -7.14 -8.80 2.87
N TRP A 22 -7.21 -9.99 3.46
CA TRP A 22 -8.46 -10.59 3.92
C TRP A 22 -8.26 -11.39 5.22
N LYS A 23 -9.34 -11.61 5.95
CA LYS A 23 -9.36 -12.52 7.12
C LYS A 23 -10.78 -13.06 7.36
N PRO A 24 -10.93 -14.26 7.93
CA PRO A 24 -12.22 -14.71 8.45
C PRO A 24 -12.63 -13.87 9.66
N VAL A 25 -13.93 -13.61 9.83
CA VAL A 25 -14.49 -12.97 11.04
C VAL A 25 -14.36 -13.91 12.25
N ASP A 26 -14.66 -15.18 12.04
CA ASP A 26 -14.48 -16.25 13.01
C ASP A 26 -13.59 -17.34 12.40
N PRO A 27 -12.27 -17.36 12.68
CA PRO A 27 -11.39 -18.40 12.18
C PRO A 27 -11.69 -19.80 12.77
N TYR A 28 -12.48 -19.86 13.84
CA TYR A 28 -12.84 -21.10 14.54
C TYR A 28 -14.21 -21.64 14.13
N THR A 29 -14.85 -21.05 13.11
CA THR A 29 -16.14 -21.55 12.64
C THR A 29 -16.01 -22.93 11.98
N ASN A 30 -17.02 -23.76 12.17
CA ASN A 30 -17.21 -25.04 11.47
C ASN A 30 -18.40 -24.98 10.48
N SER A 31 -18.92 -23.78 10.23
CA SER A 31 -20.01 -23.56 9.28
C SER A 31 -19.57 -23.90 7.84
N SER A 32 -20.55 -24.28 7.01
CA SER A 32 -20.35 -24.46 5.56
C SER A 32 -20.10 -23.14 4.83
N SER A 33 -20.37 -22.02 5.50
CA SER A 33 -20.08 -20.66 5.03
C SER A 33 -19.22 -19.91 6.05
N VAL A 34 -18.37 -19.02 5.56
CA VAL A 34 -17.42 -18.24 6.34
C VAL A 34 -17.63 -16.77 6.00
N GLU A 35 -17.84 -15.94 7.01
CA GLU A 35 -17.81 -14.49 6.81
C GLU A 35 -16.35 -14.03 6.76
N VAL A 36 -16.00 -13.30 5.70
CA VAL A 36 -14.65 -12.82 5.41
C VAL A 36 -14.68 -11.30 5.33
N ILE A 37 -13.73 -10.66 6.02
CA ILE A 37 -13.45 -9.24 5.92
C ILE A 37 -12.34 -9.04 4.89
N PHE A 38 -12.59 -8.13 3.95
CA PHE A 38 -11.62 -7.61 3.00
C PHE A 38 -11.19 -6.21 3.43
N TYR A 39 -9.89 -5.95 3.40
CA TYR A 39 -9.32 -4.61 3.47
C TYR A 39 -8.61 -4.32 2.16
N GLN A 40 -8.90 -3.18 1.57
CA GLN A 40 -8.17 -2.66 0.43
C GLN A 40 -7.72 -1.25 0.70
N SER A 41 -6.52 -0.91 0.21
CA SER A 41 -5.97 0.44 0.27
C SER A 41 -5.29 0.74 -1.05
N HIS A 42 -5.70 1.81 -1.71
CA HIS A 42 -5.24 2.19 -3.03
C HIS A 42 -4.81 3.65 -3.06
N SER A 43 -3.83 3.95 -3.90
CA SER A 43 -3.27 5.28 -4.07
C SER A 43 -3.33 5.73 -5.52
N TRP A 44 -3.56 7.03 -5.67
CA TRP A 44 -3.87 7.67 -6.94
C TRP A 44 -3.18 9.01 -7.05
N THR A 45 -3.15 9.54 -8.26
CA THR A 45 -2.70 10.91 -8.52
C THR A 45 -3.72 11.87 -7.93
N LEU A 46 -3.26 12.80 -7.08
CA LEU A 46 -4.12 13.70 -6.32
C LEU A 46 -5.06 14.53 -7.21
N SER A 47 -4.61 14.97 -8.39
CA SER A 47 -5.43 15.75 -9.32
C SER A 47 -6.57 14.98 -9.97
N ARG A 48 -6.54 13.64 -9.92
CA ARG A 48 -7.57 12.76 -10.48
C ARG A 48 -8.60 12.40 -9.43
N LEU A 49 -8.15 11.79 -8.34
CA LEU A 49 -8.98 11.42 -7.20
C LEU A 49 -8.59 12.34 -6.06
N ASN A 50 -9.26 13.48 -5.99
CA ASN A 50 -8.90 14.51 -5.03
C ASN A 50 -9.18 14.03 -3.60
N CYS A 51 -8.26 14.36 -2.71
CA CYS A 51 -8.44 14.22 -1.29
C CYS A 51 -7.86 15.42 -0.57
N ASP A 52 -8.57 15.86 0.45
CA ASP A 52 -8.13 16.88 1.36
C ASP A 52 -8.53 16.52 2.80
N GLN A 53 -8.16 17.41 3.72
CA GLN A 53 -8.45 17.23 5.13
C GLN A 53 -9.95 17.19 5.43
N ALA A 54 -10.78 17.95 4.68
CA ALA A 54 -12.22 17.98 4.91
C ALA A 54 -12.88 16.65 4.53
N LEU A 55 -12.46 16.03 3.41
CA LEU A 55 -12.90 14.69 3.03
C LEU A 55 -12.49 13.64 4.07
N ILE A 56 -11.24 13.67 4.55
CA ILE A 56 -10.79 12.75 5.61
C ILE A 56 -11.66 12.93 6.86
N ASP A 57 -11.96 14.18 7.22
CA ASP A 57 -12.71 14.48 8.43
C ASP A 57 -14.16 14.01 8.39
N SER A 58 -14.79 14.09 7.22
CA SER A 58 -16.17 13.68 6.99
C SER A 58 -16.34 12.23 6.54
N LEU A 59 -15.24 11.44 6.44
CA LEU A 59 -15.25 10.13 5.79
C LEU A 59 -15.84 10.22 4.37
N GLY A 60 -15.34 11.17 3.60
CA GLY A 60 -15.68 11.39 2.21
C GLY A 60 -15.15 10.28 1.31
N LEU A 61 -15.99 9.83 0.38
CA LEU A 61 -15.60 8.91 -0.69
C LEU A 61 -14.80 9.63 -1.77
N TYR A 62 -13.99 8.87 -2.50
CA TYR A 62 -13.41 9.38 -3.72
C TYR A 62 -14.42 9.60 -4.83
N VAL A 63 -14.21 10.71 -5.52
CA VAL A 63 -14.94 11.06 -6.73
C VAL A 63 -13.91 11.41 -7.79
N ASP A 64 -14.04 10.78 -8.95
CA ASP A 64 -13.24 11.11 -10.11
C ASP A 64 -13.82 12.35 -10.81
N GLY A 65 -13.37 13.52 -10.38
CA GLY A 65 -13.99 14.79 -10.75
C GLY A 65 -15.40 14.93 -10.19
N THR A 66 -16.42 14.75 -11.04
CA THR A 66 -17.85 14.80 -10.64
C THR A 66 -18.58 13.47 -10.81
N VAL A 67 -17.88 12.44 -11.28
CA VAL A 67 -18.46 11.12 -11.55
C VAL A 67 -17.86 10.12 -10.57
N PHE A 68 -18.70 9.33 -9.93
CA PHE A 68 -18.23 8.14 -9.22
C PHE A 68 -17.80 7.13 -10.27
N THR A 69 -16.50 6.86 -10.38
CA THR A 69 -16.04 5.64 -11.03
C THR A 69 -16.38 4.48 -10.10
N ASN A 70 -16.69 3.31 -10.66
CA ASN A 70 -16.77 2.07 -9.87
C ASN A 70 -15.37 1.58 -9.46
N GLU A 71 -14.38 2.46 -9.36
CA GLU A 71 -12.97 2.15 -9.08
C GLU A 71 -12.55 2.76 -7.72
N PRO A 72 -11.67 2.09 -6.95
CA PRO A 72 -11.19 0.73 -7.19
C PRO A 72 -12.31 -0.30 -6.97
N PHE A 73 -12.21 -1.45 -7.63
CA PHE A 73 -13.08 -2.60 -7.39
C PHE A 73 -12.25 -3.87 -7.23
N ILE A 74 -12.76 -4.82 -6.44
CA ILE A 74 -12.18 -6.15 -6.33
C ILE A 74 -13.09 -7.11 -7.10
N ALA A 75 -12.56 -7.69 -8.18
CA ALA A 75 -13.28 -8.64 -9.01
C ALA A 75 -12.59 -10.01 -8.99
N CYS A 76 -13.38 -11.04 -9.31
CA CYS A 76 -12.86 -12.37 -9.56
C CYS A 76 -11.90 -12.36 -10.75
N GLN A 77 -10.78 -13.06 -10.61
CA GLN A 77 -9.85 -13.24 -11.71
C GLN A 77 -10.34 -14.35 -12.66
N SER A 78 -10.04 -14.24 -13.96
CA SER A 78 -10.53 -15.19 -14.98
C SER A 78 -10.07 -16.63 -14.73
N THR A 79 -8.94 -16.81 -14.02
CA THR A 79 -8.41 -18.10 -13.56
C THR A 79 -8.72 -18.38 -12.08
N GLY A 80 -9.50 -17.52 -11.44
CA GLY A 80 -9.68 -17.45 -9.99
C GLY A 80 -10.87 -18.21 -9.43
N GLY A 81 -11.60 -18.99 -10.24
CA GLY A 81 -12.52 -20.01 -9.72
C GLY A 81 -13.75 -19.54 -8.92
N CYS A 82 -14.12 -18.26 -8.93
CA CYS A 82 -15.14 -17.74 -8.00
C CYS A 82 -16.60 -18.12 -8.31
N LEU A 83 -16.87 -18.90 -9.35
CA LEU A 83 -18.23 -19.32 -9.65
C LEU A 83 -18.73 -20.29 -8.57
N GLY A 84 -19.82 -19.93 -7.91
CA GLY A 84 -20.43 -20.78 -6.88
C GLY A 84 -19.69 -20.80 -5.55
N THR A 85 -18.84 -19.80 -5.28
CA THR A 85 -18.15 -19.65 -3.98
C THR A 85 -18.80 -18.61 -3.06
N GLY A 86 -19.85 -17.93 -3.54
CA GLY A 86 -20.47 -16.78 -2.88
C GLY A 86 -19.79 -15.43 -3.15
N PHE A 87 -18.64 -15.42 -3.85
CA PHE A 87 -17.95 -14.16 -4.13
C PHE A 87 -18.71 -13.29 -5.15
N THR A 88 -18.85 -12.01 -4.83
CA THR A 88 -19.38 -10.98 -5.75
C THR A 88 -18.41 -9.81 -5.85
N THR A 89 -18.36 -9.12 -6.99
CA THR A 89 -17.49 -7.95 -7.15
C THR A 89 -17.75 -6.90 -6.06
N ILE A 90 -16.69 -6.45 -5.40
CA ILE A 90 -16.72 -5.34 -4.44
C ILE A 90 -16.45 -4.06 -5.23
N SER A 91 -17.49 -3.30 -5.53
CA SER A 91 -17.40 -2.04 -6.31
C SER A 91 -17.74 -0.79 -5.50
N GLN A 92 -17.69 -0.90 -4.17
CA GLN A 92 -17.89 0.23 -3.28
C GLN A 92 -16.68 1.17 -3.37
N PRO A 93 -16.88 2.50 -3.49
CA PRO A 93 -15.77 3.44 -3.48
C PRO A 93 -15.01 3.41 -2.15
N THR A 94 -13.71 3.72 -2.20
CA THR A 94 -12.89 3.87 -1.00
C THR A 94 -13.11 5.24 -0.35
N TYR A 95 -12.92 5.27 0.97
CA TYR A 95 -12.89 6.50 1.76
C TYR A 95 -11.50 7.11 1.70
N CYS A 96 -11.39 8.43 1.64
CA CYS A 96 -10.07 9.03 1.74
C CYS A 96 -9.48 8.83 3.15
N THR A 97 -8.24 8.37 3.21
CA THR A 97 -7.47 8.27 4.46
C THR A 97 -6.31 9.26 4.49
N ASP A 98 -5.65 9.53 3.36
CA ASP A 98 -4.46 10.36 3.29
C ASP A 98 -4.32 11.12 1.96
N PHE A 99 -3.55 12.21 1.98
CA PHE A 99 -3.11 12.92 0.79
C PHE A 99 -1.75 13.58 1.00
N SER A 100 -1.07 13.90 -0.10
CA SER A 100 0.10 14.76 -0.12
C SER A 100 0.08 15.68 -1.33
N ASN A 101 0.10 16.98 -1.06
CA ASN A 101 0.25 18.01 -2.08
C ASN A 101 1.66 18.06 -2.66
N ALA A 102 2.66 17.64 -1.89
CA ALA A 102 4.06 17.71 -2.30
C ALA A 102 4.42 16.60 -3.29
N VAL A 103 3.91 15.38 -3.08
CA VAL A 103 4.14 14.24 -3.99
C VAL A 103 2.95 13.91 -4.89
N LYS A 104 1.87 14.71 -4.83
CA LYS A 104 0.68 14.60 -5.68
C LYS A 104 0.03 13.21 -5.58
N ILE A 105 -0.20 12.76 -4.34
CA ILE A 105 -0.82 11.47 -4.05
C ILE A 105 -2.08 11.68 -3.21
N SER A 106 -3.11 10.90 -3.48
CA SER A 106 -4.21 10.59 -2.58
C SER A 106 -4.24 9.09 -2.30
N SER A 107 -4.59 8.70 -1.06
CA SER A 107 -4.65 7.29 -0.62
C SER A 107 -5.90 7.05 0.20
N GLY A 108 -6.60 5.95 -0.11
CA GLY A 108 -7.90 5.67 0.47
C GLY A 108 -8.14 4.18 0.63
N ALA A 109 -9.01 3.86 1.56
CA ALA A 109 -9.22 2.50 2.02
C ALA A 109 -10.71 2.14 2.11
N LEU A 110 -10.98 0.84 2.05
CA LEU A 110 -12.31 0.28 2.28
C LEU A 110 -12.17 -1.02 3.06
N ILE A 111 -13.10 -1.20 4.01
CA ILE A 111 -13.37 -2.47 4.67
C ILE A 111 -14.72 -2.96 4.16
N SER A 112 -14.78 -4.20 3.68
CA SER A 112 -16.02 -4.83 3.23
C SER A 112 -16.13 -6.26 3.74
N ARG A 113 -17.36 -6.72 3.94
CA ARG A 113 -17.66 -8.09 4.41
C ARG A 113 -18.31 -8.89 3.28
N MET A 114 -18.03 -10.18 3.26
CA MET A 114 -18.65 -11.12 2.33
C MET A 114 -18.79 -12.49 2.98
N THR A 115 -19.85 -13.20 2.65
CA THR A 115 -19.98 -14.60 3.02
C THR A 115 -19.51 -15.47 1.86
N LEU A 116 -18.51 -16.30 2.10
CA LEU A 116 -17.95 -17.24 1.13
C LEU A 116 -18.21 -18.67 1.58
N ASP A 117 -18.25 -19.61 0.64
CA ASP A 117 -18.36 -21.03 0.97
C ASP A 117 -17.06 -21.55 1.59
N ARG A 118 -17.14 -22.50 2.53
CA ARG A 118 -15.97 -22.98 3.28
C ARG A 118 -14.93 -23.70 2.41
N ASN A 119 -15.31 -24.20 1.24
CA ASN A 119 -14.42 -24.84 0.28
C ASN A 119 -13.86 -23.86 -0.78
N THR A 120 -13.94 -22.55 -0.52
CA THR A 120 -13.44 -21.52 -1.44
C THR A 120 -11.92 -21.52 -1.51
N ASP A 121 -11.40 -21.63 -2.72
CA ASP A 121 -10.02 -21.35 -3.10
C ASP A 121 -10.06 -20.49 -4.38
N ILE A 122 -9.82 -19.18 -4.24
CA ILE A 122 -10.06 -18.20 -5.30
C ILE A 122 -8.98 -17.12 -5.41
N LEU A 123 -8.87 -16.55 -6.61
CA LEU A 123 -8.07 -15.36 -6.88
C LEU A 123 -8.99 -14.19 -7.16
N VAL A 124 -8.82 -13.12 -6.39
CA VAL A 124 -9.57 -11.87 -6.56
C VAL A 124 -8.60 -10.70 -6.58
N GLY A 125 -8.98 -9.60 -7.21
CA GLY A 125 -8.07 -8.47 -7.31
C GLY A 125 -8.62 -7.26 -8.03
N PHE A 126 -7.82 -6.20 -7.97
CA PHE A 126 -8.05 -4.98 -8.73
C PHE A 126 -7.07 -4.92 -9.90
N ILE A 127 -7.63 -4.81 -11.09
CA ILE A 127 -6.91 -4.76 -12.34
C ILE A 127 -7.44 -3.59 -13.13
N GLY A 128 -6.53 -2.84 -13.74
CA GLY A 128 -6.91 -1.75 -14.60
C GLY A 128 -5.75 -1.29 -15.46
N SER A 129 -5.99 -0.17 -16.13
CA SER A 129 -5.01 0.43 -17.01
C SER A 129 -4.91 1.93 -16.79
N ALA A 130 -3.74 2.49 -17.09
CA ALA A 130 -3.31 3.88 -16.90
C ALA A 130 -2.65 4.18 -15.54
N TRP A 131 -1.52 3.51 -15.29
CA TRP A 131 -0.57 3.95 -14.25
C TRP A 131 -0.27 5.44 -14.41
N ALA A 132 0.10 6.12 -13.32
CA ALA A 132 0.52 7.52 -13.39
C ALA A 132 1.68 7.73 -14.38
N ASP A 133 1.73 8.88 -15.08
CA ASP A 133 2.61 9.11 -16.24
C ASP A 133 4.10 9.03 -15.90
N GLU A 134 4.45 9.34 -14.65
CA GLU A 134 5.80 9.23 -14.11
C GLU A 134 6.27 7.77 -13.97
N ILE A 135 5.37 6.79 -14.08
CA ILE A 135 5.69 5.39 -13.90
C ILE A 135 6.12 4.77 -15.22
N LYS A 136 7.34 4.22 -15.19
CA LYS A 136 7.95 3.50 -16.30
C LYS A 136 8.10 2.02 -15.98
N GLN A 137 8.04 1.20 -17.00
CA GLN A 137 8.38 -0.23 -16.97
C GLN A 137 9.91 -0.42 -16.82
N PRO A 138 10.40 -1.64 -16.54
CA PRO A 138 11.84 -1.93 -16.57
C PRO A 138 12.49 -1.60 -17.92
N SER A 139 11.76 -1.72 -19.03
CA SER A 139 12.17 -1.35 -20.39
C SER A 139 12.25 0.16 -20.65
N ASN A 140 11.90 0.99 -19.66
CA ASN A 140 11.73 2.44 -19.75
C ASN A 140 10.55 2.92 -20.62
N ALA A 141 9.72 2.01 -21.13
CA ALA A 141 8.42 2.38 -21.69
C ALA A 141 7.47 2.89 -20.60
N GLY A 142 6.43 3.65 -20.97
CA GLY A 142 5.36 4.01 -20.04
C GLY A 142 4.66 2.76 -19.52
N ALA A 143 4.44 2.65 -18.21
CA ALA A 143 3.62 1.57 -17.67
C ALA A 143 2.15 1.86 -17.97
N THR A 144 1.40 0.84 -18.37
CA THR A 144 0.02 0.97 -18.79
C THR A 144 -0.93 0.11 -18.00
N TYR A 145 -0.47 -1.00 -17.43
CA TYR A 145 -1.33 -2.01 -16.85
C TYR A 145 -0.87 -2.41 -15.45
N TRP A 146 -1.80 -2.47 -14.50
CA TRP A 146 -1.55 -2.94 -13.14
C TRP A 146 -2.40 -4.15 -12.81
N ARG A 147 -1.87 -4.96 -11.90
CA ARG A 147 -2.61 -6.05 -11.27
C ARG A 147 -2.28 -6.08 -9.80
N VAL A 148 -3.29 -6.10 -8.96
CA VAL A 148 -3.19 -6.27 -7.51
C VAL A 148 -4.10 -7.42 -7.15
N ILE A 149 -3.54 -8.63 -7.09
CA ILE A 149 -4.29 -9.89 -6.93
C ILE A 149 -3.92 -10.53 -5.61
N THR A 150 -4.93 -10.91 -4.85
CA THR A 150 -4.79 -11.70 -3.63
C THR A 150 -5.36 -13.10 -3.83
N HIS A 151 -4.75 -14.06 -3.16
CA HIS A 151 -5.21 -15.44 -3.08
C HIS A 151 -5.91 -15.68 -1.76
N ILE A 152 -7.12 -16.26 -1.84
CA ILE A 152 -7.96 -16.62 -0.71
C ILE A 152 -8.14 -18.12 -0.73
N ASP A 153 -7.69 -18.79 0.34
CA ASP A 153 -7.89 -20.22 0.53
C ASP A 153 -8.55 -20.46 1.90
N LEU A 154 -9.84 -20.82 1.88
CA LEU A 154 -10.63 -21.19 3.04
C LEU A 154 -10.68 -22.71 3.25
N THR A 155 -10.13 -23.48 2.32
CA THR A 155 -10.12 -24.95 2.36
C THR A 155 -9.19 -25.48 3.46
N GLN A 156 -8.33 -24.61 3.99
CA GLN A 156 -7.28 -24.96 4.92
C GLN A 156 -7.79 -25.40 6.31
N LYS A 157 -6.94 -26.18 6.99
CA LYS A 157 -7.23 -26.83 8.28
C LYS A 157 -7.53 -25.79 9.37
N TYR A 158 -8.38 -26.17 10.32
CA TYR A 158 -8.74 -25.42 11.52
C TYR A 158 -7.54 -25.00 12.39
N PRO A 159 -7.47 -23.73 12.86
CA PRO A 159 -8.37 -22.61 12.51
C PRO A 159 -8.18 -22.12 11.08
N ILE A 160 -9.23 -21.56 10.45
CA ILE A 160 -9.15 -20.98 9.11
C ILE A 160 -8.06 -19.91 9.09
N ASN A 161 -7.21 -19.98 8.07
CA ASN A 161 -6.13 -19.03 7.89
C ASN A 161 -6.62 -17.58 7.72
N SER A 162 -5.79 -16.63 8.12
CA SER A 162 -5.93 -15.21 7.79
C SER A 162 -4.76 -14.78 6.92
N SER A 163 -4.99 -13.83 6.02
CA SER A 163 -3.85 -13.33 5.24
C SER A 163 -2.97 -12.38 6.04
N PRO A 164 -1.67 -12.28 5.71
CA PRO A 164 -0.78 -11.27 6.26
C PRO A 164 -1.35 -9.87 6.11
N VAL A 165 -1.18 -9.07 7.15
CA VAL A 165 -1.44 -7.65 7.10
C VAL A 165 -0.13 -6.91 6.85
N THR A 166 -0.17 -6.00 5.89
CA THR A 166 0.94 -5.09 5.59
C THR A 166 0.44 -3.68 5.39
N GLY A 167 1.38 -2.74 5.40
CA GLY A 167 1.17 -1.37 4.98
C GLY A 167 2.51 -0.80 4.53
N SER A 168 2.54 -0.02 3.47
CA SER A 168 3.75 0.72 3.10
C SER A 168 3.34 2.01 2.45
N LEU A 169 4.09 3.09 2.70
CA LEU A 169 3.79 4.40 2.13
C LEU A 169 3.51 4.28 0.63
N PRO A 170 2.57 5.08 0.11
CA PRO A 170 2.33 5.09 -1.31
C PRO A 170 3.59 5.54 -2.05
N LEU A 171 4.50 6.26 -1.37
CA LEU A 171 5.78 6.69 -1.89
C LEU A 171 6.84 6.79 -0.78
N ILE A 172 7.97 6.12 -1.00
CA ILE A 172 9.19 6.21 -0.18
C ILE A 172 10.22 7.05 -0.93
N ARG A 173 10.80 8.05 -0.26
CA ARG A 173 11.84 8.91 -0.87
C ARG A 173 13.23 8.41 -0.50
N VAL A 174 14.11 8.32 -1.50
CA VAL A 174 15.49 7.85 -1.32
C VAL A 174 16.48 8.74 -2.06
N ILE A 175 17.69 8.87 -1.53
CA ILE A 175 18.74 9.71 -2.10
C ILE A 175 19.58 8.86 -3.07
N GLU A 176 19.77 9.36 -4.29
CA GLU A 176 20.65 8.73 -5.27
C GLU A 176 22.08 8.55 -4.73
N GLY A 177 22.67 7.37 -4.97
CA GLY A 177 24.01 7.02 -4.53
C GLY A 177 24.08 6.48 -3.10
N GLN A 178 22.97 6.44 -2.36
CA GLN A 178 22.92 5.85 -1.02
C GLN A 178 22.31 4.45 -1.02
N THR A 179 22.90 3.55 -0.24
CA THR A 179 22.28 2.26 0.09
C THR A 179 21.09 2.51 1.00
N THR A 180 19.91 2.14 0.53
CA THR A 180 18.65 2.25 1.27
C THR A 180 18.19 0.86 1.70
N ILE A 181 17.73 0.77 2.95
CA ILE A 181 17.07 -0.41 3.50
C ILE A 181 15.60 -0.06 3.71
N ILE A 182 14.72 -0.77 3.01
CA ILE A 182 13.27 -0.60 3.10
C ILE A 182 12.69 -1.86 3.74
N GLN A 183 12.26 -1.71 4.99
CA GLN A 183 11.53 -2.76 5.69
C GLN A 183 10.06 -2.73 5.28
N ILE A 184 9.55 -3.82 4.70
CA ILE A 184 8.11 -4.01 4.55
C ILE A 184 7.58 -4.54 5.90
N PRO A 185 6.70 -3.81 6.58
CA PRO A 185 6.06 -4.35 7.78
C PRO A 185 5.07 -5.43 7.36
N ALA A 186 5.22 -6.61 7.94
CA ALA A 186 4.32 -7.73 7.78
C ALA A 186 3.94 -8.23 9.17
N ALA A 187 2.67 -8.53 9.36
CA ALA A 187 2.16 -9.10 10.59
C ALA A 187 1.06 -10.11 10.27
N ASP A 188 1.02 -11.22 11.00
CA ASP A 188 -0.09 -12.17 10.95
C ASP A 188 -0.88 -12.19 12.25
N TRP A 189 -2.09 -12.71 12.17
CA TRP A 189 -3.02 -12.86 13.27
C TRP A 189 -2.76 -14.13 14.08
N ASP A 190 -2.42 -15.27 13.44
CA ASP A 190 -2.17 -16.56 14.09
C ASP A 190 -0.83 -16.65 14.85
N ARG A 191 0.13 -15.76 14.57
CA ARG A 191 1.45 -15.64 15.21
C ARG A 191 2.36 -16.88 15.15
N THR A 192 1.88 -17.98 14.60
CA THR A 192 2.64 -19.22 14.41
C THR A 192 3.17 -19.36 13.01
N ASP A 193 2.59 -18.61 12.07
CA ASP A 193 2.80 -18.88 10.67
C ASP A 193 4.01 -18.09 10.15
N ASP A 194 4.63 -18.66 9.12
CA ASP A 194 5.90 -18.18 8.58
C ASP A 194 5.64 -17.25 7.41
N ILE A 195 5.62 -15.94 7.68
CA ILE A 195 5.44 -14.94 6.63
C ILE A 195 6.74 -14.76 5.84
N ARG A 196 6.63 -14.85 4.52
CA ARG A 196 7.74 -14.58 3.60
C ARG A 196 7.32 -13.58 2.54
N CYS A 197 8.29 -12.79 2.08
CA CYS A 197 8.11 -11.88 0.96
C CYS A 197 8.84 -12.39 -0.28
N ARG A 198 8.25 -12.14 -1.44
CA ARG A 198 8.93 -12.31 -2.73
C ARG A 198 8.53 -11.21 -3.70
N TRP A 199 9.35 -10.99 -4.73
CA TRP A 199 8.93 -10.15 -5.85
C TRP A 199 7.69 -10.74 -6.51
N ALA A 200 6.74 -9.89 -6.87
CA ALA A 200 5.63 -10.28 -7.72
C ALA A 200 6.13 -10.71 -9.10
N SER A 201 5.46 -11.69 -9.70
CA SER A 201 5.85 -12.26 -10.99
C SER A 201 4.71 -12.20 -12.01
N SER A 202 5.05 -12.05 -13.29
CA SER A 202 4.09 -12.16 -14.39
C SER A 202 3.61 -13.60 -14.61
N SER A 203 4.23 -14.57 -13.93
CA SER A 203 3.92 -15.99 -13.96
C SER A 203 3.99 -16.60 -12.56
N GLY A 204 3.56 -15.84 -11.55
CA GLY A 204 3.47 -16.31 -10.17
C GLY A 204 2.35 -17.33 -9.97
N PRO A 205 2.19 -17.87 -8.75
CA PRO A 205 1.08 -18.76 -8.38
C PRO A 205 -0.30 -18.22 -8.76
N ALA A 206 -0.51 -16.90 -8.66
CA ALA A 206 -1.75 -16.25 -9.06
C ALA A 206 -1.82 -15.83 -10.56
N GLY A 207 -0.88 -16.31 -11.38
CA GLY A 207 -0.69 -15.87 -12.75
C GLY A 207 0.13 -14.57 -12.83
N ASP A 208 -0.39 -13.55 -13.49
CA ASP A 208 0.26 -12.24 -13.54
C ASP A 208 -0.10 -11.40 -12.30
N GLU A 209 0.88 -11.12 -11.45
CA GLU A 209 0.71 -10.45 -10.15
C GLU A 209 1.15 -8.97 -10.17
N CYS A 210 1.75 -8.50 -11.26
CA CYS A 210 2.40 -7.19 -11.32
C CYS A 210 2.11 -6.39 -12.58
N GLY A 211 1.51 -7.00 -13.61
CA GLY A 211 1.29 -6.33 -14.90
C GLY A 211 2.60 -5.82 -15.48
N ASP A 212 2.65 -4.52 -15.78
CA ASP A 212 3.80 -3.91 -16.46
C ASP A 212 5.01 -3.61 -15.55
N ILE A 213 4.87 -3.77 -14.22
CA ILE A 213 5.86 -3.31 -13.23
C ILE A 213 6.58 -4.43 -12.49
N CYS A 214 6.57 -5.65 -13.04
CA CYS A 214 7.37 -6.75 -12.53
C CYS A 214 8.87 -6.39 -12.53
N ASN A 215 9.58 -6.65 -11.43
CA ASN A 215 11.02 -6.35 -11.27
C ASN A 215 11.40 -4.88 -11.55
N ASN A 216 10.52 -3.94 -11.23
CA ASN A 216 10.70 -2.53 -11.58
C ASN A 216 11.54 -1.72 -10.57
N LEU A 217 12.48 -2.38 -9.89
CA LEU A 217 13.51 -1.77 -9.03
C LEU A 217 14.87 -2.44 -9.28
N PRO A 218 15.65 -1.96 -10.27
CA PRO A 218 16.81 -2.69 -10.77
C PRO A 218 17.94 -2.78 -9.74
N GLY A 219 18.50 -3.98 -9.56
CA GLY A 219 19.63 -4.23 -8.65
C GLY A 219 19.26 -4.28 -7.17
N ALA A 220 17.98 -4.20 -6.82
CA ALA A 220 17.52 -4.40 -5.45
C ALA A 220 17.52 -5.89 -5.07
N VAL A 221 17.81 -6.17 -3.80
CA VAL A 221 17.78 -7.51 -3.21
C VAL A 221 16.71 -7.55 -2.15
N LEU A 222 15.83 -8.56 -2.20
CA LEU A 222 14.80 -8.79 -1.19
C LEU A 222 15.22 -9.96 -0.28
N SER A 223 15.33 -9.70 1.01
CA SER A 223 15.39 -10.73 2.04
C SER A 223 13.98 -11.29 2.24
N SER A 224 13.78 -12.55 1.87
CA SER A 224 12.45 -13.16 1.85
C SER A 224 11.86 -13.32 3.26
N SER A 225 12.65 -13.82 4.21
CA SER A 225 12.21 -14.06 5.59
C SER A 225 12.10 -12.79 6.43
N GLU A 226 12.87 -11.75 6.09
CA GLU A 226 12.81 -10.48 6.82
C GLU A 226 11.89 -9.47 6.15
N CYS A 227 11.43 -9.73 4.92
CA CYS A 227 10.66 -8.76 4.14
C CYS A 227 11.38 -7.40 3.98
N THR A 228 12.69 -7.46 3.75
CA THR A 228 13.57 -6.28 3.69
C THR A 228 14.18 -6.12 2.32
N ILE A 229 13.98 -4.96 1.70
CA ILE A 229 14.61 -4.59 0.43
C ILE A 229 15.90 -3.83 0.74
N THR A 230 17.02 -4.32 0.23
CA THR A 230 18.29 -3.57 0.19
C THR A 230 18.54 -3.10 -1.23
N TRP A 231 18.76 -1.80 -1.42
CA TRP A 231 18.95 -1.23 -2.74
C TRP A 231 19.98 -0.10 -2.74
N ASN A 232 20.89 -0.12 -3.70
CA ASN A 232 21.75 1.02 -3.99
C ASN A 232 20.98 1.97 -4.90
N ALA A 233 20.40 3.01 -4.29
CA ALA A 233 19.48 3.91 -4.98
C ALA A 233 20.17 4.57 -6.17
N VAL A 234 19.58 4.42 -7.34
CA VAL A 234 20.08 4.96 -8.61
C VAL A 234 18.89 5.50 -9.39
N ARG A 235 19.09 6.57 -10.18
CA ARG A 235 18.08 7.03 -11.14
C ARG A 235 18.13 6.23 -12.44
N ARG A 236 17.04 6.23 -13.18
CA ARG A 236 17.00 5.58 -14.50
C ARG A 236 17.92 6.35 -15.44
N SER A 237 18.59 5.64 -16.34
CA SER A 237 19.43 6.28 -17.36
C SER A 237 18.64 7.27 -18.24
N ILE A 238 17.37 6.98 -18.51
CA ILE A 238 16.47 7.87 -19.27
C ILE A 238 16.13 9.15 -18.50
N ASP A 239 16.22 9.13 -17.18
CA ASP A 239 15.93 10.27 -16.30
C ASP A 239 17.21 11.01 -15.88
N ALA A 240 18.36 10.72 -16.51
CA ALA A 240 19.65 11.29 -16.12
C ALA A 240 19.67 12.83 -16.18
N SER A 241 18.89 13.42 -17.08
CA SER A 241 18.70 14.88 -17.23
C SER A 241 17.69 15.49 -16.26
N LEU A 242 16.89 14.65 -15.58
CA LEU A 242 15.97 15.08 -14.53
C LEU A 242 16.70 15.13 -13.20
N THR A 243 16.05 15.58 -12.13
CA THR A 243 16.60 15.48 -10.77
C THR A 243 16.10 14.24 -10.03
N THR A 244 15.16 13.50 -10.64
CA THR A 244 14.34 12.50 -9.95
C THR A 244 13.95 11.34 -10.88
N SER A 245 13.77 10.14 -10.31
CA SER A 245 13.19 8.96 -10.96
C SER A 245 12.14 8.31 -10.07
N THR A 246 11.08 7.78 -10.68
CA THR A 246 10.06 7.01 -9.98
C THR A 246 10.16 5.53 -10.37
N TYR A 247 10.11 4.68 -9.36
CA TYR A 247 10.05 3.22 -9.46
C TYR A 247 8.78 2.73 -8.77
N VAL A 248 8.33 1.53 -9.16
CA VAL A 248 7.25 0.83 -8.47
C VAL A 248 7.81 -0.49 -7.99
N VAL A 249 7.57 -0.80 -6.72
CA VAL A 249 7.85 -2.11 -6.15
C VAL A 249 6.55 -2.89 -6.09
N ALA A 250 6.55 -4.09 -6.65
CA ALA A 250 5.49 -5.08 -6.45
C ALA A 250 6.05 -6.30 -5.73
N ILE A 251 5.49 -6.57 -4.56
CA ILE A 251 5.86 -7.68 -3.69
C ILE A 251 4.61 -8.49 -3.36
N MET A 252 4.77 -9.79 -3.24
CA MET A 252 3.79 -10.68 -2.63
C MET A 252 4.26 -11.00 -1.22
N LEU A 253 3.39 -10.77 -0.24
CA LEU A 253 3.56 -11.32 1.09
C LEU A 253 2.76 -12.61 1.15
N GLU A 254 3.43 -13.66 1.55
CA GLU A 254 2.92 -15.01 1.52
C GLU A 254 3.03 -15.60 2.91
N ASP A 255 1.96 -16.24 3.31
CA ASP A 255 1.86 -16.89 4.59
C ASP A 255 1.94 -18.40 4.40
N PHE A 256 2.67 -19.07 5.29
CA PHE A 256 2.99 -20.48 5.23
C PHE A 256 2.80 -21.10 6.61
N VAL A 257 2.21 -22.30 6.66
CA VAL A 257 2.05 -23.09 7.91
C VAL A 257 3.35 -23.18 8.74
N ASN A 258 4.51 -23.24 8.07
CA ASN A 258 5.82 -23.30 8.70
C ASN A 258 6.96 -23.08 7.69
N THR A 259 8.18 -22.99 8.22
CA THR A 259 9.43 -22.80 7.48
C THR A 259 9.76 -23.87 6.44
N ALA A 260 9.15 -25.07 6.51
CA ALA A 260 9.35 -26.14 5.54
C ALA A 260 8.30 -26.13 4.42
N SER A 261 7.19 -25.38 4.56
CA SER A 261 6.17 -25.30 3.52
C SER A 261 6.69 -24.57 2.28
N THR A 262 6.31 -25.10 1.12
CA THR A 262 6.62 -24.54 -0.21
C THR A 262 5.40 -23.94 -0.90
N THR A 263 4.21 -24.18 -0.36
CA THR A 263 2.95 -23.64 -0.89
C THR A 263 2.37 -22.67 0.13
N PRO A 264 2.11 -21.42 -0.26
CA PRO A 264 1.52 -20.45 0.63
C PRO A 264 0.05 -20.77 0.89
N MET A 265 -0.41 -20.44 2.09
CA MET A 265 -1.80 -20.50 2.51
C MET A 265 -2.61 -19.30 2.07
N SER A 266 -1.94 -18.17 1.92
CA SER A 266 -2.50 -16.96 1.34
C SER A 266 -1.39 -16.14 0.71
N SER A 267 -1.78 -15.28 -0.23
CA SER A 267 -0.85 -14.33 -0.86
C SER A 267 -1.52 -12.97 -0.97
N VAL A 268 -0.86 -11.95 -0.46
CA VAL A 268 -1.34 -10.56 -0.51
C VAL A 268 -0.37 -9.67 -1.30
N PRO A 269 -0.89 -8.90 -2.26
CA PRO A 269 -0.07 -8.00 -3.07
C PRO A 269 0.21 -6.70 -2.33
N LEU A 270 1.41 -6.17 -2.50
CA LEU A 270 1.79 -4.82 -2.12
C LEU A 270 2.44 -4.11 -3.30
N GLN A 271 1.86 -2.98 -3.72
CA GLN A 271 2.44 -2.07 -4.70
C GLN A 271 2.68 -0.70 -4.09
N MET A 272 3.93 -0.24 -4.14
CA MET A 272 4.35 1.06 -3.57
C MET A 272 5.33 1.78 -4.50
N LEU A 273 5.37 3.11 -4.44
CA LEU A 273 6.34 3.90 -5.19
C LEU A 273 7.66 4.07 -4.42
N ILE A 274 8.76 4.08 -5.16
CA ILE A 274 10.05 4.56 -4.67
C ILE A 274 10.46 5.74 -5.54
N TYR A 275 10.70 6.87 -4.88
CA TYR A 275 11.09 8.11 -5.51
C TYR A 275 12.56 8.41 -5.19
N THR A 276 13.41 8.19 -6.19
CA THR A 276 14.83 8.49 -6.09
C THR A 276 15.08 9.92 -6.53
N TYR A 277 15.81 10.69 -5.73
CA TYR A 277 16.16 12.07 -6.07
C TYR A 277 17.63 12.36 -5.82
N GLN A 278 18.16 13.28 -6.60
CA GLN A 278 19.49 13.86 -6.38
C GLN A 278 19.34 15.18 -5.60
N PRO A 279 19.92 15.29 -4.39
CA PRO A 279 19.96 16.55 -3.66
C PRO A 279 20.69 17.63 -4.47
N ALA A 280 20.30 18.90 -4.30
CA ALA A 280 21.02 20.01 -4.91
C ALA A 280 22.49 20.03 -4.44
N SER A 281 23.39 20.55 -5.27
CA SER A 281 24.81 20.66 -4.90
C SER A 281 24.97 21.49 -3.62
N GLY A 282 25.67 20.93 -2.62
CA GLY A 282 25.84 21.55 -1.30
C GLY A 282 24.65 21.41 -0.35
N ALA A 283 23.54 20.77 -0.77
CA ALA A 283 22.42 20.47 0.11
C ALA A 283 22.74 19.33 1.08
N CYS A 284 22.06 19.33 2.22
CA CYS A 284 22.10 18.25 3.18
C CYS A 284 21.70 16.91 2.54
N SER A 285 22.51 15.87 2.78
CA SER A 285 22.25 14.49 2.34
C SER A 285 21.75 13.58 3.46
N VAL A 286 21.45 14.15 4.63
CA VAL A 286 20.89 13.43 5.78
C VAL A 286 19.38 13.58 5.75
N ILE A 287 18.67 12.46 5.60
CA ILE A 287 17.21 12.45 5.62
C ILE A 287 16.69 12.72 7.05
N PRO A 288 15.53 13.40 7.18
CA PRO A 288 14.83 13.46 8.46
C PRO A 288 14.50 12.07 8.99
N ALA A 289 14.47 11.93 10.32
CA ALA A 289 14.11 10.66 10.96
C ALA A 289 12.87 10.83 11.82
N VAL A 290 11.94 9.89 11.70
CA VAL A 290 10.89 9.69 12.71
C VAL A 290 11.56 9.05 13.92
N ILE A 291 11.62 9.82 15.00
CA ILE A 291 12.22 9.39 16.27
C ILE A 291 11.16 8.94 17.28
N GLY A 292 9.90 9.36 17.07
CA GLY A 292 8.72 8.95 17.84
C GLY A 292 8.80 9.34 19.33
N ASP A 293 7.67 9.21 20.03
CA ASP A 293 7.69 9.02 21.49
C ASP A 293 7.90 7.52 21.83
N ARG A 294 7.67 6.64 20.85
CA ARG A 294 7.87 5.19 20.91
C ARG A 294 8.95 4.77 19.90
N PRO A 295 9.65 3.64 20.17
CA PRO A 295 10.58 3.09 19.19
C PRO A 295 9.84 2.70 17.90
N ASN A 296 10.55 2.81 16.77
CA ASN A 296 10.07 2.29 15.50
C ASN A 296 9.69 0.81 15.65
N ARG A 297 8.55 0.42 15.04
CA ARG A 297 7.96 -0.93 15.13
C ARG A 297 7.36 -1.28 16.50
N ALA A 298 7.07 -0.29 17.36
CA ALA A 298 6.28 -0.54 18.55
C ALA A 298 4.88 -1.07 18.16
N CYS A 299 4.44 -2.13 18.85
CA CYS A 299 3.08 -2.65 18.75
C CYS A 299 2.31 -2.22 19.99
N ILE A 300 1.12 -1.63 19.77
CA ILE A 300 0.25 -1.15 20.84
C ILE A 300 -1.12 -1.82 20.72
N GLY A 301 -1.66 -2.26 21.86
CA GLY A 301 -3.03 -2.75 21.93
C GLY A 301 -4.00 -1.58 22.02
N VAL A 302 -4.93 -1.49 21.08
CA VAL A 302 -6.02 -0.52 21.08
C VAL A 302 -7.34 -1.28 21.10
N LEU A 303 -8.23 -0.90 22.01
CA LEU A 303 -9.56 -1.51 22.09
C LEU A 303 -10.48 -0.93 20.99
N PRO A 304 -11.34 -1.76 20.38
CA PRO A 304 -12.41 -1.26 19.50
C PRO A 304 -13.27 -0.21 20.21
N ASP A 305 -13.73 0.77 19.43
CA ASP A 305 -14.60 1.87 19.83
C ASP A 305 -14.03 2.80 20.91
N VAL A 306 -12.74 2.66 21.22
CA VAL A 306 -12.00 3.53 22.14
C VAL A 306 -11.03 4.41 21.36
N GLN A 307 -11.14 5.73 21.52
CA GLN A 307 -10.22 6.65 20.89
C GLN A 307 -8.81 6.48 21.48
N HIS A 308 -7.86 6.24 20.59
CA HIS A 308 -6.44 6.23 20.87
C HIS A 308 -5.79 7.50 20.30
N VAL A 309 -4.79 8.02 21.01
CA VAL A 309 -4.03 9.20 20.64
C VAL A 309 -2.55 8.90 20.79
N GLU A 310 -1.78 9.15 19.73
CA GLU A 310 -0.33 8.94 19.70
C GLU A 310 0.35 10.15 19.08
N ARG A 311 1.49 10.56 19.64
CA ARG A 311 2.29 11.67 19.11
C ARG A 311 3.49 11.10 18.36
N ILE A 312 3.68 11.58 17.14
CA ILE A 312 4.77 11.14 16.25
C ILE A 312 5.73 12.30 16.08
N VAL A 313 6.96 12.12 16.55
CA VAL A 313 8.01 13.14 16.53
C VAL A 313 9.03 12.82 15.44
N ALA A 314 9.42 13.83 14.68
CA ALA A 314 10.50 13.76 13.70
C ALA A 314 11.57 14.80 14.00
N ALA A 315 12.81 14.46 13.67
CA ALA A 315 13.96 15.36 13.79
C ALA A 315 14.64 15.58 12.43
N VAL A 316 15.15 16.79 12.24
CA VAL A 316 16.09 17.12 11.17
C VAL A 316 17.48 17.30 11.74
N TYR A 317 18.48 17.08 10.89
CA TYR A 317 19.89 17.05 11.30
C TYR A 317 20.75 18.12 10.65
N CYS A 318 20.16 18.90 9.74
CA CYS A 318 20.85 19.93 8.99
C CYS A 318 20.34 21.32 9.34
N THR A 319 21.26 22.27 9.44
CA THR A 319 20.98 23.63 9.88
C THR A 319 20.08 24.34 8.87
N GLY A 320 18.93 24.84 9.35
CA GLY A 320 17.95 25.56 8.53
C GLY A 320 16.89 24.67 7.90
N ASP A 321 17.02 23.34 7.98
CA ASP A 321 15.98 22.43 7.54
C ASP A 321 14.79 22.44 8.52
N TYR A 322 13.61 22.14 8.00
CA TYR A 322 12.38 22.01 8.78
C TYR A 322 11.45 20.98 8.13
N ILE A 323 10.62 20.33 8.93
CA ILE A 323 9.65 19.35 8.42
C ILE A 323 8.50 20.08 7.74
N THR A 324 8.29 19.75 6.47
CA THR A 324 7.24 20.31 5.61
C THR A 324 6.01 19.42 5.54
N GLU A 325 6.18 18.11 5.72
CA GLU A 325 5.09 17.14 5.60
C GLU A 325 5.40 15.88 6.41
N PHE A 326 4.37 15.33 7.07
CA PHE A 326 4.33 13.92 7.49
C PHE A 326 3.44 13.16 6.51
N VAL A 327 4.04 12.27 5.72
CA VAL A 327 3.32 11.39 4.80
C VAL A 327 2.98 10.12 5.57
N THR A 328 1.73 9.71 5.48
CA THR A 328 1.15 8.59 6.25
C THR A 328 0.41 7.64 5.32
N ILE A 329 0.38 6.35 5.67
CA ILE A 329 -0.75 5.48 5.36
C ILE A 329 -1.47 5.19 6.66
N SER A 330 -2.70 5.69 6.71
CA SER A 330 -3.56 5.63 7.86
C SER A 330 -4.58 4.51 7.65
N PRO A 331 -4.74 3.58 8.62
CA PRO A 331 -5.93 2.74 8.67
C PRO A 331 -7.19 3.60 8.63
N LEU A 332 -8.30 3.00 8.17
CA LEU A 332 -9.58 3.70 8.15
C LEU A 332 -9.91 4.28 9.54
N TYR A 333 -10.48 5.49 9.56
CA TYR A 333 -10.81 6.30 10.76
C TYR A 333 -9.63 6.92 11.52
N MET A 334 -8.39 6.74 11.06
CA MET A 334 -7.26 7.45 11.63
C MET A 334 -7.15 8.86 11.03
N LYS A 335 -6.87 9.84 11.89
CA LYS A 335 -6.71 11.26 11.53
C LYS A 335 -5.40 11.78 12.09
N LYS A 336 -4.85 12.82 11.48
CA LYS A 336 -3.64 13.51 11.95
C LYS A 336 -3.85 15.01 12.07
N THR A 337 -3.18 15.63 13.02
CA THR A 337 -3.14 17.09 13.16
C THR A 337 -2.18 17.73 12.16
N THR A 338 -2.21 19.06 12.08
CA THR A 338 -1.16 19.84 11.43
C THR A 338 0.17 19.71 12.17
N ILE A 339 1.25 20.00 11.46
CA ILE A 339 2.63 19.96 11.97
C ILE A 339 2.82 21.04 13.02
N THR A 340 3.41 20.66 14.16
CA THR A 340 3.74 21.57 15.25
C THR A 340 5.19 21.40 15.67
N ALA A 341 5.91 22.50 15.94
CA ALA A 341 7.29 22.42 16.45
C ALA A 341 7.29 21.91 17.91
N VAL A 342 8.28 21.11 18.29
CA VAL A 342 8.44 20.65 19.68
C VAL A 342 9.04 21.78 20.52
N SER A 343 8.32 22.19 21.56
CA SER A 343 8.76 23.25 22.48
C SER A 343 10.13 22.94 23.10
N GLY A 344 11.02 23.92 23.12
CA GLY A 344 12.38 23.78 23.66
C GLY A 344 13.39 23.16 22.70
N THR A 345 13.00 22.89 21.45
CA THR A 345 13.89 22.38 20.39
C THR A 345 13.83 23.28 19.16
N THR A 346 14.91 23.28 18.37
CA THR A 346 14.97 24.02 17.09
C THR A 346 14.93 23.09 15.88
N ASN A 347 14.93 21.78 16.09
CA ASN A 347 15.11 20.78 15.04
C ASN A 347 14.12 19.60 15.15
N GLN A 348 13.04 19.73 15.93
CA GLN A 348 12.03 18.69 16.06
C GLN A 348 10.61 19.22 15.83
N TRP A 349 9.81 18.41 15.16
CA TRP A 349 8.40 18.66 14.86
C TRP A 349 7.59 17.41 15.12
N TYR A 350 6.29 17.57 15.34
CA TYR A 350 5.40 16.46 15.57
C TYR A 350 4.03 16.67 14.93
N ILE A 351 3.36 15.53 14.76
CA ILE A 351 1.91 15.44 14.54
C ILE A 351 1.30 14.57 15.64
N THR A 352 0.01 14.74 15.86
CA THR A 352 -0.77 13.84 16.71
C THR A 352 -1.70 13.02 15.83
N LEU A 353 -1.63 11.70 15.97
CA LEU A 353 -2.54 10.75 15.37
C LEU A 353 -3.68 10.47 16.35
N THR A 354 -4.91 10.46 15.86
CA THR A 354 -6.09 10.03 16.59
C THR A 354 -6.78 8.92 15.81
N TRP A 355 -7.10 7.81 16.47
CA TRP A 355 -7.72 6.67 15.81
C TRP A 355 -8.75 6.01 16.72
N THR A 356 -9.93 5.73 16.19
CA THR A 356 -10.98 4.98 16.89
C THR A 356 -11.29 3.75 16.05
N PRO A 357 -10.66 2.59 16.31
CA PRO A 357 -10.92 1.37 15.54
C PRO A 357 -12.35 0.88 15.74
N THR A 358 -12.87 0.21 14.72
CA THR A 358 -14.11 -0.57 14.80
C THR A 358 -13.82 -2.05 15.04
N THR A 359 -14.84 -2.85 15.33
CA THR A 359 -14.73 -4.31 15.48
C THR A 359 -14.13 -5.00 14.25
N ASP A 360 -14.32 -4.44 13.05
CA ASP A 360 -13.82 -5.03 11.81
C ASP A 360 -12.29 -4.88 11.68
N GLN A 361 -11.72 -3.96 12.46
CA GLN A 361 -10.29 -3.68 12.53
C GLN A 361 -9.58 -4.44 13.66
N ILE A 362 -10.27 -5.37 14.34
CA ILE A 362 -9.64 -6.27 15.32
C ILE A 362 -8.50 -7.04 14.64
N GLY A 363 -7.27 -6.86 15.11
CA GLY A 363 -6.07 -7.49 14.56
C GLY A 363 -4.94 -6.52 14.31
N PRO A 364 -3.81 -7.02 13.76
CA PRO A 364 -2.73 -6.15 13.35
C PRO A 364 -3.26 -5.06 12.42
N GLN A 365 -2.98 -3.81 12.77
CA GLN A 365 -3.18 -2.65 11.91
C GLN A 365 -1.82 -2.00 11.71
N VAL A 366 -1.42 -1.84 10.46
CA VAL A 366 -0.11 -1.29 10.12
C VAL A 366 -0.31 0.15 9.65
N SER A 367 0.30 1.09 10.35
CA SER A 367 0.45 2.47 9.87
C SER A 367 1.92 2.74 9.58
N PHE A 368 2.20 3.39 8.45
CA PHE A 368 3.54 3.79 8.06
C PHE A 368 3.62 5.32 8.01
N ILE A 369 4.73 5.88 8.50
CA ILE A 369 4.94 7.32 8.57
C ILE A 369 6.35 7.67 8.07
N MET A 370 6.44 8.68 7.21
CA MET A 370 7.68 9.33 6.80
C MET A 370 7.53 10.83 6.92
N CYS A 371 8.65 11.53 7.08
CA CYS A 371 8.69 12.98 7.10
C CYS A 371 9.63 13.51 6.03
N ARG A 372 9.40 14.75 5.57
CA ARG A 372 10.22 15.44 4.58
C ARG A 372 10.60 16.83 5.04
#